data_AF-A0A7I8DZK5-F1
#
_entry.id   AF-A0A7I8DZK5-F1
#
_cell.length_a   1.000
_cell.length_b   1.000
_cell.length_c   1.000
_cell.angle_alpha   90.00
_cell.angle_beta   90.00
_cell.angle_gamma   90.00
#
_symmetry.space_group_name_H-M   'P 1'
#
loop_
_entity.id
_entity.type
_entity.pdbx_description
1 polymer ?
#
loop_
_entity_poly.entity_id
_entity_poly.type
_entity_poly.pdbx_seq_one_letter_code
_entity_poly.pdbx_strand_id
1 'polypeptide(L)' 'MQAQAEKDGQITLGFLDIDHFKDFNTYFGHQVGDKVLQFVSAVLKEQLKGEIGRVGGDEFIFCFVGKKR' A
#
# COMPACT_ATOMS: atom_id res chain seq x y z
N MET A 1 20.87 5.67 -33.47
CA MET A 1 21.22 4.97 -32.23
C MET A 1 20.59 5.77 -31.09
N GLN A 2 19.39 5.41 -30.63
CA GLN A 2 18.78 6.04 -29.46
C GLN A 2 19.35 5.34 -28.24
N ALA A 3 20.12 6.06 -27.42
CA ALA A 3 20.57 5.55 -26.13
C ALA A 3 19.36 5.49 -25.19
N GLN A 4 18.84 4.29 -24.99
CA GLN A 4 17.82 4.03 -23.99
C GLN A 4 18.52 4.13 -22.63
N ALA A 5 18.25 5.20 -21.89
CA ALA A 5 18.75 5.36 -20.53
C ALA A 5 18.21 4.20 -19.68
N GLU A 6 19.10 3.28 -19.27
CA GLU A 6 18.80 2.30 -18.25
C GLU A 6 18.43 3.06 -16.97
N LYS A 7 17.16 3.02 -16.60
CA LYS A 7 16.71 3.54 -15.30
C LYS A 7 17.20 2.56 -14.23
N ASP A 8 18.38 2.82 -13.67
CA ASP A 8 19.00 2.10 -12.54
C ASP A 8 18.23 2.26 -11.20
N GLY A 9 16.92 2.04 -11.23
CA GLY A 9 16.06 2.05 -10.05
C GLY A 9 15.76 0.63 -9.59
N GLN A 10 15.92 0.35 -8.29
CA GLN A 10 15.42 -0.89 -7.71
C GLN A 10 13.94 -0.70 -7.39
N ILE A 11 13.08 -1.56 -7.93
CA ILE A 11 11.66 -1.55 -7.56
C ILE A 11 11.50 -2.40 -6.29
N THR A 12 10.88 -1.81 -5.28
CA THR A 12 10.39 -2.53 -4.10
C THR A 12 8.89 -2.71 -4.23
N LEU A 13 8.42 -3.94 -3.99
CA LEU A 13 7.00 -4.29 -3.91
C LEU A 13 6.72 -4.75 -2.48
N GLY A 14 5.68 -4.20 -1.87
CA GLY A 14 5.19 -4.59 -0.55
C GLY A 14 3.74 -5.04 -0.61
N PHE A 15 3.42 -6.00 0.25
CA PHE A 15 2.07 -6.48 0.52
C PHE A 15 1.78 -6.26 2.00
N LEU A 16 0.57 -5.78 2.31
CA LEU A 16 0.10 -5.49 3.66
C LEU A 16 -1.31 -6.05 3.81
N ASP A 17 -1.55 -6.72 4.92
CA ASP A 17 -2.87 -7.18 5.36
C ASP A 17 -3.16 -6.59 6.75
N ILE A 18 -4.41 -6.24 7.04
CA ILE A 18 -4.80 -5.70 8.35
C ILE A 18 -5.21 -6.85 9.26
N ASP A 19 -4.38 -7.14 10.26
CA ASP A 19 -4.63 -8.21 11.22
C ASP A 19 -6.03 -8.11 11.86
N HIS A 20 -6.75 -9.22 11.85
CA HIS A 20 -8.07 -9.37 12.49
C HIS A 20 -9.15 -8.38 12.01
N PHE A 21 -9.06 -7.82 10.79
CA PHE A 21 -10.01 -6.81 10.32
C PHE A 21 -11.47 -7.30 10.30
N LYS A 22 -11.69 -8.59 10.00
CA LYS A 22 -13.04 -9.20 10.07
C LYS A 22 -13.60 -9.21 11.50
N ASP A 23 -12.78 -9.57 12.47
CA ASP A 23 -13.19 -9.58 13.88
C ASP A 23 -13.46 -8.13 14.34
N PHE A 24 -12.58 -7.20 13.99
CA PHE A 24 -12.79 -5.77 14.23
C PHE A 24 -14.13 -5.29 13.67
N ASN A 25 -14.46 -5.62 12.42
CA ASN A 25 -15.75 -5.28 11.82
C ASN A 25 -16.93 -5.93 12.53
N THR A 26 -16.74 -7.13 13.09
CA THR A 26 -17.76 -7.81 13.88
C THR A 26 -18.04 -7.07 15.19
N TYR A 27 -17.01 -6.55 15.86
CA TYR A 27 -17.15 -5.84 17.13
C TYR A 27 -17.58 -4.37 16.99
N PHE A 28 -17.10 -3.67 15.96
CA PHE A 28 -17.25 -2.21 15.83
C PHE A 28 -18.09 -1.79 14.61
N GLY A 29 -18.45 -2.72 13.74
CA GLY A 29 -19.24 -2.46 12.53
C GLY A 29 -18.44 -1.94 11.35
N HIS A 30 -18.94 -2.23 10.15
CA HIS A 30 -18.26 -1.92 8.88
C HIS A 30 -17.97 -0.43 8.68
N GLN A 31 -18.83 0.47 9.18
CA GLN A 31 -18.59 1.92 9.07
C GLN A 31 -17.33 2.36 9.82
N VAL A 32 -16.98 1.68 10.92
CA VAL A 32 -15.74 1.94 11.65
C VAL A 32 -14.56 1.30 10.90
N GLY A 33 -14.75 0.09 10.35
CA GLY A 33 -13.77 -0.53 9.45
C GLY A 33 -13.39 0.33 8.26
N ASP A 34 -14.37 1.00 7.64
CA ASP A 34 -14.12 1.93 6.53
C ASP A 34 -13.21 3.09 6.94
N LYS A 35 -13.35 3.60 8.17
CA LYS A 35 -12.46 4.63 8.71
C LYS A 35 -11.05 4.10 8.92
N VAL A 36 -10.90 2.84 9.36
CA VAL A 36 -9.59 2.19 9.48
C VAL A 36 -8.93 2.06 8.10
N LEU A 37 -9.65 1.61 7.08
CA LEU A 37 -9.14 1.49 5.72
C LEU A 37 -8.71 2.85 5.15
N GLN A 38 -9.52 3.90 5.38
CA GLN A 38 -9.18 5.27 4.99
C GLN A 38 -7.92 5.77 5.70
N PHE A 39 -7.79 5.50 6.99
CA PHE A 39 -6.62 5.86 7.79
C PHE A 39 -5.36 5.16 7.27
N VAL A 40 -5.40 3.84 7.06
CA VAL A 40 -4.27 3.07 6.52
C VAL A 40 -3.88 3.59 5.14
N SER A 41 -4.85 3.86 4.26
CA SER A 41 -4.58 4.45 2.95
C SER A 41 -3.91 5.82 3.04
N ALA A 42 -4.34 6.68 3.97
CA ALA A 42 -3.72 7.99 4.19
C ALA A 42 -2.28 7.85 4.67
N VAL A 43 -2.02 6.96 5.65
CA VAL A 43 -0.67 6.69 6.16
C VAL A 43 0.24 6.16 5.04
N LEU A 44 -0.23 5.20 4.23
CA LEU A 44 0.57 4.68 3.12
C LEU A 44 0.91 5.78 2.11
N LYS A 45 -0.06 6.65 1.76
CA LYS A 45 0.15 7.78 0.83
C LYS A 45 1.11 8.84 1.37
N GLU A 46 1.11 9.05 2.69
CA GLU A 46 2.01 10.02 3.33
C GLU A 46 3.45 9.48 3.41
N GLN A 47 3.60 8.21 3.79
CA GLN A 47 4.90 7.60 4.08
C GLN A 47 5.62 7.09 2.83
N LEU A 48 4.87 6.69 1.80
CA LEU A 48 5.43 6.09 0.58
C LEU A 48 5.31 7.05 -0.60
N LYS A 49 6.44 7.30 -1.27
CA LYS A 49 6.48 7.98 -2.56
C LYS A 49 6.49 6.94 -3.68
N GLY A 50 5.32 6.42 -4.00
CA GLY A 50 5.13 5.35 -4.98
C GLY A 50 3.65 5.11 -5.30
N GLU A 51 3.37 3.99 -5.95
CA GLU A 51 2.00 3.56 -6.28
C GLU A 51 1.45 2.69 -5.15
N ILE A 52 0.17 2.88 -4.83
CA ILE A 52 -0.53 2.14 -3.76
C ILE A 52 -1.87 1.69 -4.32
N GLY A 53 -2.20 0.41 -4.15
CA GLY A 53 -3.48 -0.18 -4.53
C GLY A 53 -4.08 -1.00 -3.40
N ARG A 54 -5.41 -0.99 -3.29
CA ARG A 54 -6.15 -1.95 -2.46
C ARG A 54 -6.57 -3.11 -3.36
N VAL A 55 -6.18 -4.33 -3.03
CA VAL A 55 -6.39 -5.51 -3.86
C VAL A 55 -7.47 -6.44 -3.32
N GLY A 56 -7.82 -6.30 -2.05
CA GLY A 56 -8.85 -7.09 -1.38
C GLY A 56 -9.68 -6.28 -0.37
N GLY A 57 -10.27 -7.00 0.60
CA GLY A 57 -11.07 -6.40 1.66
C GLY A 57 -10.22 -5.47 2.55
N ASP A 58 -9.09 -5.96 3.01
CA ASP A 58 -8.14 -5.35 3.94
C ASP A 58 -6.70 -5.36 3.42
N GLU A 59 -6.51 -5.93 2.23
CA GLU A 59 -5.21 -6.15 1.62
C GLU A 59 -4.80 -4.96 0.74
N PHE A 60 -3.57 -4.48 0.95
CA PHE A 60 -2.93 -3.41 0.19
C PHE A 60 -1.64 -3.90 -0.45
N ILE A 61 -1.40 -3.44 -1.68
CA ILE A 61 -0.13 -3.57 -2.38
C ILE A 61 0.43 -2.17 -2.60
N PHE A 62 1.74 -2.02 -2.44
CA PHE A 62 2.41 -0.78 -2.78
C PHE A 62 3.75 -1.04 -3.46
N CYS A 63 4.16 -0.17 -4.35
CA CYS A 63 5.48 -0.23 -4.96
C CYS A 63 6.12 1.15 -5.08
N PHE A 64 7.44 1.20 -4.95
CA PHE A 64 8.22 2.42 -5.12
C PHE A 64 9.59 2.10 -5.69
N VAL A 65 10.20 3.11 -6.31
CA VAL A 65 11.55 3.00 -6.88
C VAL A 65 12.55 3.56 -5.88
N GLY A 66 13.38 2.67 -5.32
CA GLY A 66 14.53 3.03 -4.51
C GLY A 66 15.77 3.32 -5.37
N LYS A 67 16.70 4.11 -4.83
CA LYS A 67 18.04 4.23 -5.40
C LYS A 67 18.85 2.97 -5.03
N LYS A 68 19.54 2.37 -6.01
CA LYS A 68 20.58 1.38 -5.72
C LYS A 68 21.63 2.02 -4.80
N ARG A 69 21.98 1.31 -3.72
CA ARG A 69 23.11 1.67 -2.85
C ARG A 69 24.44 1.46 -3.56
#